data_AF-A0A7W1EG78-F1
#
_entry.id   AF-A0A7W1EG78-F1
#
_cell.length_a   1.000
_cell.length_b   1.000
_cell.length_c   1.000
_cell.angle_alpha   90.00
_cell.angle_beta   90.00
_cell.angle_gamma   90.00
#
_symmetry.space_group_name_H-M   'P 1'
#
loop_
_entity.id
_entity.type
_entity.pdbx_description
1 polymer ?
#
loop_
_entity_poly.entity_id
_entity_poly.type
_entity_poly.pdbx_seq_one_letter_code
_entity_poly.pdbx_strand_id
1 'polypeptide(L)'
;MPKRNGMDFKRIIDADEYLSQKSIPFIFVSNAMNRETVIEAYKCHVQGYFEKPMTPIEQSEMFEKIVQYWITCIHPNKDDLPENPN
;
A
#
# COMPACT_ATOMS: atom_id res chain seq x y z
N MET A 1 -15.39 -3.44 4.56
CA MET A 1 -16.38 -3.84 3.53
C MET A 1 -16.76 -5.30 3.75
N PRO A 2 -18.05 -5.66 3.91
CA PRO A 2 -18.43 -6.99 4.39
C PRO A 2 -18.54 -8.09 3.32
N LYS A 3 -18.06 -7.89 2.08
CA LYS A 3 -18.20 -8.90 1.00
C LYS A 3 -16.98 -9.16 0.11
N ARG A 4 -15.86 -8.44 0.28
CA ARG A 4 -14.61 -8.70 -0.45
C ARG A 4 -13.42 -8.53 0.48
N ASN A 5 -12.51 -9.49 0.49
CA ASN A 5 -11.27 -9.40 1.24
C ASN A 5 -10.39 -8.32 0.59
N GLY A 6 -9.64 -7.55 1.36
CA GLY A 6 -8.76 -6.52 0.79
C GLY A 6 -7.65 -7.12 -0.09
N MET A 7 -7.32 -8.40 0.10
CA MET A 7 -6.44 -9.15 -0.81
C MET A 7 -7.05 -9.36 -2.20
N ASP A 8 -8.35 -9.67 -2.28
CA ASP A 8 -9.05 -9.82 -3.57
C ASP A 8 -9.09 -8.47 -4.31
N PHE A 9 -9.29 -7.39 -3.55
CA PHE A 9 -9.27 -6.04 -4.11
C PHE A 9 -7.89 -5.68 -4.68
N LYS A 10 -6.80 -6.01 -3.99
CA LYS A 10 -5.44 -5.81 -4.50
C LYS A 10 -5.19 -6.59 -5.79
N ARG A 11 -5.65 -7.85 -5.87
CA ARG A 11 -5.54 -8.66 -7.10
C ARG A 11 -6.28 -8.04 -8.30
N ILE A 12 -7.42 -7.38 -8.06
CA ILE A 12 -8.15 -6.68 -9.11
C ILE A 12 -7.36 -5.44 -9.59
N ILE A 13 -6.76 -4.68 -8.67
CA ILE A 13 -5.91 -3.53 -9.02
C ILE A 13 -4.71 -3.98 -9.84
N ASP A 14 -4.05 -5.08 -9.42
CA ASP A 14 -2.85 -5.59 -10.09
C ASP A 14 -3.14 -6.16 -11.49
N ALA A 15 -4.35 -6.66 -11.72
CA ALA A 15 -4.78 -7.16 -13.02
C ALA A 15 -5.12 -6.05 -14.02
N ASP A 16 -5.30 -4.82 -13.56
CA ASP A 16 -5.54 -3.65 -14.41
C ASP A 16 -4.19 -3.00 -14.78
N GLU A 17 -3.83 -3.08 -16.06
CA GLU A 17 -2.54 -2.59 -16.56
C GLU A 17 -2.36 -1.09 -16.35
N TYR A 18 -3.43 -0.31 -16.46
CA TYR A 18 -3.40 1.13 -16.24
C TYR A 18 -3.18 1.47 -14.76
N LEU A 19 -3.88 0.80 -13.84
CA LEU A 19 -3.73 1.02 -12.40
C LEU A 19 -2.39 0.50 -11.86
N SER A 20 -1.92 -0.63 -12.40
CA SER A 20 -0.60 -1.20 -12.10
C SER A 20 0.52 -0.21 -12.41
N GLN A 21 0.47 0.44 -13.58
CA GLN A 21 1.45 1.47 -13.96
C GLN A 21 1.47 2.66 -13.01
N LYS A 22 0.35 2.96 -12.34
CA LYS A 22 0.29 4.07 -11.39
C LYS A 22 1.06 3.83 -10.09
N SER A 23 1.59 2.63 -9.87
CA SER A 23 2.41 2.29 -8.70
C SER A 23 1.73 2.69 -7.39
N ILE A 24 0.40 2.53 -7.32
CA ILE A 24 -0.42 2.99 -6.19
C ILE A 24 0.01 2.23 -4.94
N PRO A 25 0.53 2.90 -3.89
CA PRO A 25 0.89 2.22 -2.67
C PRO A 25 -0.34 1.60 -2.01
N PHE A 26 -0.26 0.31 -1.69
CA PHE A 26 -1.32 -0.46 -1.07
C PHE A 26 -0.85 -1.01 0.27
N ILE A 27 -1.59 -0.71 1.33
CA ILE A 27 -1.28 -1.15 2.68
C ILE A 27 -2.45 -1.88 3.30
N PHE A 28 -2.14 -2.82 4.18
CA PHE A 28 -3.11 -3.43 5.07
C PHE A 28 -2.98 -2.88 6.47
N VAL A 29 -4.12 -2.60 7.10
CA VAL A 29 -4.19 -2.22 8.51
C VAL A 29 -5.19 -3.17 9.18
N SER A 30 -4.74 -3.96 10.15
CA SER A 30 -5.54 -5.04 10.75
C SER A 30 -5.32 -5.17 12.24
N ASN A 31 -6.34 -5.59 12.98
CA ASN A 31 -6.23 -5.98 14.40
C ASN A 31 -5.69 -7.42 14.57
N ALA A 32 -5.69 -8.21 13.49
CA ALA A 32 -5.28 -9.61 13.52
C ALA A 32 -3.90 -9.76 12.86
N MET A 33 -2.90 -10.08 13.67
CA MET A 33 -1.53 -10.36 13.23
C MET A 33 -1.22 -11.85 13.40
N ASN A 34 -1.85 -12.70 12.59
CA ASN A 34 -1.39 -14.07 12.47
C ASN A 34 -0.37 -14.18 11.32
N ARG A 35 0.61 -15.08 11.48
CA ARG A 35 1.73 -15.22 10.53
C ARG A 35 1.27 -15.54 9.12
N GLU A 36 0.24 -16.37 8.98
CA GLU A 36 -0.29 -16.81 7.68
C GLU A 36 -0.89 -15.64 6.90
N THR A 37 -1.72 -14.81 7.53
CA THR A 37 -2.31 -13.61 6.90
C THR A 37 -1.25 -12.62 6.47
N VAL A 38 -0.20 -12.42 7.28
CA VAL A 38 0.92 -11.54 6.89
C VAL A 38 1.61 -12.11 5.64
N ILE A 39 1.93 -13.40 5.62
CA ILE A 39 2.54 -14.05 4.45
C ILE A 39 1.66 -13.91 3.21
N GLU A 40 0.37 -14.19 3.31
CA GLU A 40 -0.57 -14.06 2.18
C GLU A 40 -0.71 -12.62 1.68
N ALA A 41 -0.69 -11.64 2.58
CA ALA A 41 -0.70 -10.23 2.21
C ALA A 41 0.56 -9.86 1.41
N TYR A 42 1.74 -10.28 1.87
CA TYR A 42 3.00 -10.00 1.15
C TYR A 42 3.11 -10.73 -0.19
N LYS A 43 2.47 -11.90 -0.37
CA LYS A 43 2.33 -12.54 -1.69
C LYS A 43 1.57 -11.68 -2.71
N CYS A 44 0.76 -10.73 -2.24
CA CYS A 44 0.02 -9.80 -3.09
C CYS A 44 0.80 -8.49 -3.37
N HIS A 45 2.13 -8.48 -3.18
CA HIS A 45 3.01 -7.32 -3.42
C HIS A 45 2.51 -6.04 -2.75
N VAL A 46 2.09 -6.13 -1.49
CA VAL A 46 1.72 -4.96 -0.70
C VAL A 46 2.95 -4.26 -0.14
N GLN A 47 2.86 -2.94 -0.03
CA GLN A 47 3.95 -2.08 0.41
C GLN A 47 4.02 -2.01 1.95
N GLY A 48 2.99 -2.49 2.66
CA GLY A 48 3.02 -2.60 4.11
C GLY A 48 1.84 -3.37 4.70
N TYR A 49 2.11 -4.01 5.83
CA TYR A 49 1.10 -4.61 6.70
C TYR A 49 1.31 -4.03 8.10
N PHE A 50 0.30 -3.33 8.61
CA PHE A 50 0.36 -2.60 9.86
C PHE A 50 -0.67 -3.15 10.85
N GLU A 51 -0.25 -3.26 12.11
CA GLU A 51 -1.19 -3.43 13.20
C GLU A 51 -2.03 -2.15 13.33
N LYS A 52 -3.34 -2.28 13.48
CA LYS A 52 -4.20 -1.12 13.69
C LYS A 52 -3.91 -0.51 15.08
N PRO A 53 -3.47 0.75 15.17
CA PRO A 53 -3.24 1.36 16.46
C PRO A 53 -4.56 1.60 17.21
N MET A 54 -4.49 1.48 18.54
CA MET A 54 -5.68 1.51 19.40
C MET A 54 -6.20 2.93 19.62
N THR A 55 -5.32 3.92 19.57
CA THR A 55 -5.68 5.33 19.77
C THR A 55 -5.69 6.13 18.46
N PRO A 56 -6.50 7.20 18.36
CA PRO A 56 -6.47 8.11 17.22
C PRO A 56 -5.11 8.80 17.02
N ILE A 57 -4.37 9.05 18.11
CA ILE A 57 -3.07 9.71 18.07
C ILE A 57 -2.06 8.79 17.37
N GLU A 58 -1.93 7.55 17.81
CA GLU A 58 -1.03 6.57 17.19
C GLU A 58 -1.43 6.27 15.74
N GLN A 59 -2.73 6.28 15.41
CA GLN A 59 -3.20 6.17 14.03
C GLN A 59 -2.69 7.34 13.18
N SER A 60 -2.82 8.58 13.68
CA SER A 60 -2.35 9.77 12.97
C SER A 60 -0.84 9.72 12.74
N GLU A 61 -0.06 9.38 13.76
CA GLU A 61 1.41 9.27 13.66
C GLU A 61 1.85 8.19 12.66
N MET A 62 1.15 7.06 12.65
CA MET A 62 1.41 5.99 11.68
C MET A 62 1.16 6.47 10.25
N PHE A 63 0.01 7.10 10.00
CA PHE A 63 -0.30 7.62 8.66
C PHE A 63 0.64 8.73 8.21
N GLU A 64 1.04 9.63 9.12
CA GLU A 64 2.01 10.67 8.83
C GLU A 64 3.35 10.08 8.33
N LYS A 65 3.88 9.07 9.04
CA LYS A 65 5.11 8.37 8.65
C LYS A 65 4.99 7.72 7.28
N ILE A 66 3.86 7.04 7.01
CA ILE A 66 3.61 6.36 5.74
C ILE A 66 3.52 7.37 4.59
N VAL A 67 2.75 8.44 4.77
CA VAL A 67 2.58 9.48 3.74
C VAL A 67 3.90 10.18 3.48
N GLN A 68 4.67 10.55 4.52
CA GLN A 68 5.98 11.15 4.34
C GLN A 68 6.93 10.24 3.55
N TYR A 69 6.96 8.94 3.86
CA TYR A 69 7.73 7.98 3.08
C TYR A 69 7.27 7.94 1.61
N TRP A 70 5.98 7.94 1.31
CA TRP A 70 5.50 7.89 -0.08
C TRP A 70 5.75 9.15 -0.88
N ILE A 71 5.53 10.34 -0.32
CA ILE A 71 5.75 11.60 -1.05
C ILE A 71 7.25 11.86 -1.31
N THR A 72 8.14 11.25 -0.52
CA THR A 72 9.59 11.32 -0.73
C THR A 72 10.09 10.32 -1.77
N CYS A 73 9.29 9.30 -2.12
CA CYS A 73 9.65 8.35 -3.15
C CYS A 73 9.60 8.96 -4.57
N ILE A 74 10.40 8.39 -5.46
CA ILE A 74 10.33 8.63 -6.89
C ILE A 74 9.45 7.52 -7.47
N HIS A 75 8.42 7.88 -8.24
CA HIS A 75 7.50 6.94 -8.87
C HIS A 75 7.25 7.32 -10.34
N PRO A 76 6.86 6.37 -11.21
CA PRO A 76 6.73 6.63 -12.66
C PRO A 76 5.81 7.79 -13.03
N ASN A 77 4.80 8.09 -12.21
CA ASN A 77 3.87 9.20 -12.42
C ASN A 77 4.33 10.55 -11.84
N LYS A 78 5.59 10.69 -11.44
CA LYS A 78 6.06 11.94 -10.84
C LYS A 78 6.45 12.89 -11.97
N ASP A 79 5.82 14.07 -12.02
CA ASP A 79 5.94 15.05 -13.11
C ASP A 79 7.35 15.66 -13.27
N ASP A 80 8.27 15.36 -12.35
CA ASP A 80 9.63 15.90 -12.26
C ASP A 80 10.72 14.89 -12.66
N LEU A 81 10.34 13.73 -13.22
CA LEU A 81 11.32 12.78 -13.74
C LEU A 81 12.04 13.37 -14.96
N PRO A 82 13.38 13.41 -14.97
CA PRO A 82 14.10 13.85 -16.15
C PRO A 82 13.78 12.90 -17.31
N GLU A 83 13.46 13.46 -18.48
CA GLU A 83 13.36 12.67 -19.71
C GLU A 83 14.68 11.90 -19.88
N ASN A 84 14.54 10.62 -20.26
CA ASN A 84 15.66 9.70 -20.36
C ASN A 84 16.74 10.33 -21.27
N PRO A 85 17.99 10.51 -20.79
CA PRO A 85 19.05 10.99 -21.66
C PRO A 85 19.43 9.90 -22.66
N ASN A 86 18.75 9.95 -23.81
CA ASN A 86 18.83 9.12 -25.03
C ASN A 86 17.94 7.88 -25.08
#